data_AF-A0AAW2WK34-F1
#
_entry.id   AF-A0AAW2WK34-F1
#
_cell.length_a   1.000
_cell.length_b   1.000
_cell.length_c   1.000
_cell.angle_alpha   90.00
_cell.angle_beta   90.00
_cell.angle_gamma   90.00
#
_symmetry.space_group_name_H-M   'P 1'
#
loop_
_entity.id
_entity.type
_entity.pdbx_description
1 polymer ?
#
loop_
_entity_poly.entity_id
_entity_poly.type
_entity_poly.pdbx_seq_one_letter_code
_entity_poly.pdbx_strand_id
1 'polypeptide(L)'
;MADLKERLLPPKPSSAVNLRDSSYRASASGRLPFQGVDVSGLKKRGQGLRSWIRVDVSGNSQVIEVDKFTMMRRCDLPARDLRLLDPLFVYPSTILGREKAIVVNLEQIRCIITADEVLLLNSLDSYVLQYVVELQRRLQAPGVGEVWQSEGPELNRRRGSRNFDNMYGNTSPDYLPFEFRALEVALEAACTFLDSQAAELEIEAYPLLDELTSKISTLNLERVRRLKSRLVALTRRVQKVRDEIEQLMDDDGDMAEMYLTEKKRRMESSFYGEQSLMGYRSNDGAWSVSAPVSPVSSPLTAGSLRNA
;
A
#
# COMPACT_ATOMS: atom_id res chain seq x y z
N MET A 1 -39.61 71.46 -15.62
CA MET A 1 -38.18 71.80 -15.78
C MET A 1 -37.37 70.68 -15.18
N ALA A 2 -36.31 70.22 -15.87
CA ALA A 2 -35.31 69.25 -15.41
C ALA A 2 -35.85 67.83 -15.00
N ASP A 3 -35.11 66.73 -15.14
CA ASP A 3 -33.69 66.62 -15.52
C ASP A 3 -33.38 65.41 -16.41
N LEU A 4 -32.21 65.48 -17.05
CA LEU A 4 -31.68 64.51 -18.01
C LEU A 4 -30.71 63.54 -17.31
N LYS A 5 -30.73 62.23 -17.62
CA LYS A 5 -29.51 61.39 -17.82
C LYS A 5 -29.77 59.94 -18.27
N GLU A 6 -29.58 59.75 -19.58
CA GLU A 6 -28.85 58.65 -20.22
C GLU A 6 -27.80 57.96 -19.29
N ARG A 7 -27.67 56.62 -19.17
CA ARG A 7 -27.04 55.57 -20.02
C ARG A 7 -26.80 54.34 -19.09
N LEU A 8 -26.44 53.10 -19.46
CA LEU A 8 -26.12 52.40 -20.73
C LEU A 8 -26.36 50.87 -20.51
N LEU A 9 -26.77 50.11 -21.54
CA LEU A 9 -26.63 48.65 -21.61
C LEU A 9 -26.32 48.24 -23.07
N PRO A 10 -25.34 47.34 -23.34
CA PRO A 10 -25.08 46.83 -24.69
C PRO A 10 -25.94 45.58 -25.02
N PRO A 11 -26.37 45.38 -26.29
CA PRO A 11 -27.27 44.29 -26.68
C PRO A 11 -26.56 43.00 -27.12
N LYS A 12 -27.33 41.90 -27.16
CA LYS A 12 -26.95 40.59 -27.74
C LYS A 12 -27.03 40.60 -29.28
N PRO A 13 -26.23 39.79 -29.98
CA PRO A 13 -26.56 39.32 -31.33
C PRO A 13 -27.09 37.87 -31.33
N SER A 14 -27.96 37.57 -32.30
CA SER A 14 -28.49 36.22 -32.57
C SER A 14 -27.90 35.63 -33.86
N SER A 15 -27.86 34.30 -33.87
CA SER A 15 -27.58 33.38 -34.99
C SER A 15 -28.04 33.78 -36.40
N ALA A 16 -27.35 33.31 -37.47
CA ALA A 16 -27.80 32.13 -38.25
C ALA A 16 -26.92 31.75 -39.49
N VAL A 17 -27.16 30.50 -39.96
CA VAL A 17 -26.95 29.92 -41.33
C VAL A 17 -25.58 29.30 -41.71
N ASN A 18 -25.68 28.08 -42.27
CA ASN A 18 -24.64 27.20 -42.83
C ASN A 18 -24.23 27.57 -44.27
N LEU A 19 -23.13 26.99 -44.78
CA LEU A 19 -23.07 26.32 -46.10
C LEU A 19 -21.83 25.42 -46.24
N ARG A 20 -21.93 24.38 -47.09
CA ARG A 20 -20.92 23.33 -47.36
C ARG A 20 -20.17 23.60 -48.69
N ASP A 21 -18.90 23.23 -48.77
CA ASP A 21 -18.31 22.22 -49.69
C ASP A 21 -16.78 22.12 -49.45
N SER A 22 -16.09 20.96 -49.46
CA SER A 22 -15.74 20.07 -50.59
C SER A 22 -14.80 20.76 -51.62
N SER A 23 -13.60 20.28 -52.01
CA SER A 23 -12.80 19.06 -51.68
C SER A 23 -11.34 19.17 -52.25
N TYR A 24 -10.62 18.03 -52.44
CA TYR A 24 -9.46 17.75 -53.35
C TYR A 24 -8.04 18.38 -53.14
N ARG A 25 -7.23 17.72 -52.28
CA ARG A 25 -5.96 16.98 -52.56
C ARG A 25 -5.00 17.37 -53.72
N ALA A 26 -3.74 17.65 -53.36
CA ALA A 26 -2.47 17.26 -54.06
C ALA A 26 -1.27 17.59 -53.12
N SER A 27 -0.02 17.09 -53.22
CA SER A 27 0.61 15.80 -53.52
C SER A 27 2.14 16.04 -53.44
N ALA A 28 2.84 15.30 -52.55
CA ALA A 28 4.28 14.98 -52.50
C ALA A 28 5.37 15.87 -53.14
N SER A 29 6.41 16.22 -52.36
CA SER A 29 7.76 15.58 -52.40
C SER A 29 8.88 16.49 -51.84
N GLY A 30 9.91 15.90 -51.21
CA GLY A 30 11.11 16.61 -50.73
C GLY A 30 11.69 16.02 -49.43
N ARG A 31 12.93 15.51 -49.46
CA ARG A 31 13.62 14.87 -48.31
C ARG A 31 14.87 15.65 -47.88
N LEU A 32 14.98 15.85 -46.55
CA LEU A 32 16.22 15.98 -45.75
C LEU A 32 17.09 17.26 -45.94
N PRO A 33 18.00 17.61 -44.99
CA PRO A 33 18.34 16.92 -43.73
C PRO A 33 18.25 17.77 -42.42
N PHE A 34 18.25 17.04 -41.30
CA PHE A 34 18.70 17.41 -39.94
C PHE A 34 19.01 18.87 -39.57
N GLN A 35 18.29 19.38 -38.56
CA GLN A 35 18.92 20.05 -37.43
C GLN A 35 18.25 19.60 -36.13
N GLY A 36 19.05 19.14 -35.16
CA GLY A 36 18.53 18.48 -33.97
C GLY A 36 17.89 19.45 -32.99
N VAL A 37 16.60 19.27 -32.72
CA VAL A 37 15.96 19.77 -31.50
C VAL A 37 15.87 18.60 -30.53
N ASP A 38 16.42 18.78 -29.34
CA ASP A 38 16.51 17.73 -28.32
C ASP A 38 15.12 17.41 -27.75
N VAL A 39 14.53 16.29 -28.17
CA VAL A 39 13.22 15.81 -27.66
C VAL A 39 13.41 14.95 -26.41
N SER A 40 14.19 15.45 -25.45
CA SER A 40 14.31 14.91 -24.10
C SER A 40 13.14 15.31 -23.17
N GLY A 41 12.19 16.13 -23.66
CA GLY A 41 11.05 16.64 -22.87
C GLY A 41 9.74 15.84 -22.90
N LEU A 42 9.58 14.80 -23.74
CA LEU A 42 8.28 14.09 -23.93
C LEU A 42 8.29 12.62 -23.49
N LYS A 43 8.73 12.37 -22.25
CA LYS A 43 8.58 11.10 -21.51
C LYS A 43 8.53 11.43 -20.01
N LYS A 44 7.55 11.04 -19.19
CA LYS A 44 6.27 10.32 -19.39
C LYS A 44 5.27 10.83 -18.34
N ARG A 45 3.97 10.98 -18.66
CA ARG A 45 2.95 11.21 -17.61
C ARG A 45 2.91 9.99 -16.66
N GLY A 46 3.27 10.19 -15.39
CA GLY A 46 3.12 9.20 -14.32
C GLY A 46 4.31 8.26 -14.05
N GLN A 47 5.53 8.57 -14.49
CA GLN A 47 6.74 7.79 -14.15
C GLN A 47 7.83 8.60 -13.43
N GLY A 48 7.43 9.47 -12.50
CA GLY A 48 8.37 10.10 -11.56
C GLY A 48 8.76 9.15 -10.42
N LEU A 49 9.96 9.35 -9.87
CA LEU A 49 10.28 8.89 -8.52
C LEU A 49 9.29 9.53 -7.53
N ARG A 50 8.86 8.78 -6.51
CA ARG A 50 8.11 9.34 -5.38
C ARG A 50 8.97 9.19 -4.11
N SER A 51 8.92 10.20 -3.25
CA SER A 51 9.51 10.15 -1.92
C SER A 51 8.61 9.34 -0.98
N TRP A 52 9.23 8.43 -0.22
CA TRP A 52 8.60 7.59 0.80
C TRP A 52 9.41 7.69 2.10
N ILE A 53 8.75 7.71 3.25
CA ILE A 53 9.41 7.42 4.52
C ILE A 53 9.39 5.91 4.71
N ARG A 54 10.57 5.31 4.88
CA ARG A 54 10.76 3.92 5.28
C ARG A 54 11.07 3.89 6.78
N VAL A 55 10.33 3.08 7.54
CA VAL A 55 10.66 2.73 8.93
C VAL A 55 10.91 1.23 8.99
N ASP A 56 12.06 0.78 9.52
CA ASP A 56 12.39 -0.65 9.66
C ASP A 56 11.97 -1.24 11.02
N VAL A 57 12.09 -2.57 11.17
CA VAL A 57 11.85 -3.30 12.45
C VAL A 57 12.64 -2.79 13.65
N SER A 58 13.79 -2.13 13.43
CA SER A 58 14.62 -1.55 14.48
C SER A 58 14.22 -0.12 14.85
N GLY A 59 13.21 0.44 14.17
CA GLY A 59 12.78 1.82 14.35
C GLY A 59 13.73 2.85 13.74
N ASN A 60 14.56 2.50 12.76
CA ASN A 60 15.29 3.49 11.97
C ASN A 60 14.34 4.05 10.89
N SER A 61 14.25 5.37 10.79
CA SER A 61 13.50 6.06 9.74
C SER A 61 14.45 6.69 8.71
N GLN A 62 14.15 6.49 7.43
CA GLN A 62 14.90 7.08 6.31
C GLN A 62 13.97 7.45 5.16
N VAL A 63 14.27 8.55 4.47
CA VAL A 63 13.56 8.93 3.23
C VAL A 63 14.19 8.20 2.05
N ILE A 64 13.37 7.56 1.23
CA ILE A 64 13.81 6.87 0.00
C ILE A 64 13.01 7.35 -1.20
N GLU A 65 13.67 7.46 -2.35
CA GLU A 65 13.00 7.75 -3.63
C GLU A 65 12.82 6.46 -4.44
N VAL A 66 11.57 6.10 -4.73
CA VAL A 66 11.23 4.84 -5.42
C VAL A 66 10.15 5.10 -6.46
N ASP A 67 10.35 4.56 -7.67
CA ASP A 67 9.34 4.63 -8.74
C ASP A 67 8.19 3.63 -8.51
N LYS A 68 7.06 3.88 -9.16
CA LYS A 68 5.85 3.07 -8.99
C LYS A 68 6.05 1.58 -9.27
N PHE A 69 6.79 1.20 -10.32
CA PHE A 69 6.95 -0.20 -10.75
C PHE A 69 7.95 -0.94 -9.85
N THR A 70 8.96 -0.26 -9.34
CA THR A 70 9.85 -0.84 -8.32
C THR A 70 9.12 -1.06 -7.02
N MET A 71 8.25 -0.13 -6.59
CA MET A 71 7.42 -0.34 -5.40
C MET A 71 6.43 -1.52 -5.57
N MET A 72 5.74 -1.60 -6.71
CA MET A 72 4.85 -2.74 -7.01
C MET A 72 5.57 -4.09 -6.93
N ARG A 73 6.79 -4.19 -7.48
CA ARG A 73 7.58 -5.44 -7.44
C ARG A 73 8.15 -5.76 -6.06
N ARG A 74 8.52 -4.74 -5.29
CA ARG A 74 9.07 -4.90 -3.92
C ARG A 74 8.04 -5.49 -2.96
N CYS A 75 6.81 -4.98 -3.00
CA CYS A 75 5.74 -5.34 -2.07
C CYS A 75 4.74 -6.36 -2.64
N ASP A 76 4.98 -6.86 -3.85
CA ASP A 76 4.08 -7.74 -4.61
C ASP A 76 2.64 -7.20 -4.76
N LEU A 77 2.53 -5.91 -5.09
CA LEU A 77 1.26 -5.19 -5.15
C LEU A 77 0.78 -4.92 -6.57
N PRO A 78 -0.50 -5.17 -6.89
CA PRO A 78 -1.07 -4.79 -8.17
C PRO A 78 -1.22 -3.26 -8.28
N ALA A 79 -1.22 -2.74 -9.51
CA ALA A 79 -1.27 -1.30 -9.78
C ALA A 79 -2.54 -0.59 -9.27
N ARG A 80 -3.59 -1.36 -8.94
CA ARG A 80 -4.84 -0.91 -8.32
C ARG A 80 -4.60 -0.48 -6.87
N ASP A 81 -3.98 -1.34 -6.09
CA ASP A 81 -3.88 -1.15 -4.64
C ASP A 81 -2.91 -0.01 -4.32
N LEU A 82 -1.82 0.10 -5.07
CA LEU A 82 -0.91 1.24 -4.99
C LEU A 82 -1.54 2.58 -5.45
N ARG A 83 -2.71 2.58 -6.11
CA ARG A 83 -3.46 3.83 -6.36
C ARG A 83 -4.23 4.31 -5.13
N LEU A 84 -4.63 3.41 -4.23
CA LEU A 84 -5.36 3.77 -3.00
C LEU A 84 -4.54 4.74 -2.12
N LEU A 85 -3.21 4.64 -2.22
CA LEU A 85 -2.27 5.48 -1.49
C LEU A 85 -1.92 6.80 -2.21
N ASP A 86 -2.33 7.01 -3.46
CA ASP A 86 -1.93 8.17 -4.26
C ASP A 86 -2.66 9.44 -3.78
N PRO A 87 -1.98 10.43 -3.17
CA PRO A 87 -2.62 11.56 -2.49
C PRO A 87 -3.39 12.51 -3.41
N LEU A 88 -3.28 12.32 -4.74
CA LEU A 88 -4.08 13.04 -5.73
C LEU A 88 -5.54 12.56 -5.79
N PHE A 89 -5.89 11.45 -5.13
CA PHE A 89 -7.22 10.87 -5.13
C PHE A 89 -7.74 10.65 -3.70
N VAL A 90 -8.98 11.04 -3.47
CA VAL A 90 -9.68 10.77 -2.20
C VAL A 90 -10.36 9.40 -2.31
N TYR A 91 -9.64 8.36 -1.90
CA TYR A 91 -10.21 7.02 -1.71
C TYR A 91 -10.82 6.89 -0.31
N PRO A 92 -11.93 6.13 -0.15
CA PRO A 92 -12.45 5.81 1.17
C PRO A 92 -11.43 5.01 1.98
N SER A 93 -11.55 5.07 3.31
CA SER A 93 -10.70 4.28 4.21
C SER A 93 -10.78 2.79 3.86
N THR A 94 -9.65 2.10 3.88
CA THR A 94 -9.55 0.66 3.62
C THR A 94 -8.25 0.02 4.14
N ILE A 95 -8.33 -1.25 4.50
CA ILE A 95 -7.22 -2.11 4.94
C ILE A 95 -7.27 -3.37 4.07
N LEU A 96 -6.16 -3.69 3.37
CA LEU A 96 -6.11 -4.84 2.47
C LEU A 96 -4.89 -5.73 2.79
N GLY A 97 -5.15 -6.95 3.25
CA GLY A 97 -4.15 -8.01 3.32
C GLY A 97 -3.71 -8.47 1.91
N ARG A 98 -2.42 -8.77 1.76
CA ARG A 98 -1.78 -9.35 0.57
C ARG A 98 -0.61 -10.22 1.00
N GLU A 99 -0.22 -11.13 0.11
CA GLU A 99 0.84 -12.12 0.32
C GLU A 99 2.14 -11.62 0.98
N LYS A 100 2.55 -10.36 0.73
CA LYS A 100 3.77 -9.76 1.31
C LYS A 100 3.57 -8.40 1.96
N ALA A 101 2.33 -7.91 2.04
CA ALA A 101 2.06 -6.56 2.50
C ALA A 101 0.63 -6.35 2.99
N ILE A 102 0.43 -5.44 3.94
CA ILE A 102 -0.87 -4.85 4.24
C ILE A 102 -0.88 -3.45 3.63
N VAL A 103 -1.87 -3.15 2.78
CA VAL A 103 -2.06 -1.81 2.21
C VAL A 103 -3.08 -1.06 3.06
N VAL A 104 -2.66 0.06 3.64
CA VAL A 104 -3.45 0.84 4.60
C VAL A 104 -3.70 2.24 4.04
N ASN A 105 -4.96 2.58 3.79
CA ASN A 105 -5.42 3.95 3.56
C ASN A 105 -6.42 4.27 4.66
N LEU A 106 -5.99 4.90 5.75
CA LEU A 106 -6.84 5.28 6.89
C LEU A 106 -6.70 6.77 7.13
N GLU A 107 -7.69 7.53 6.64
CA GLU A 107 -7.74 8.99 6.77
C GLU A 107 -6.47 9.71 6.26
N GLN A 108 -5.59 10.16 7.15
CA GLN A 108 -4.31 10.80 6.77
C GLN A 108 -3.15 9.81 6.61
N ILE A 109 -3.28 8.60 7.16
CA ILE A 109 -2.22 7.58 7.12
C ILE A 109 -2.38 6.74 5.86
N ARG A 110 -1.40 6.86 4.94
CA ARG A 110 -1.31 6.07 3.71
C ARG A 110 0.02 5.35 3.67
N CYS A 111 0.00 4.05 3.94
CA CYS A 111 1.22 3.25 4.00
C CYS A 111 1.07 1.84 3.42
N ILE A 112 2.22 1.24 3.14
CA ILE A 112 2.39 -0.19 2.89
C ILE A 112 3.15 -0.73 4.09
N ILE A 113 2.56 -1.68 4.81
CA ILE A 113 3.21 -2.40 5.90
C ILE A 113 3.70 -3.73 5.31
N THR A 114 4.95 -4.10 5.57
CA THR A 114 5.51 -5.43 5.26
C THR A 114 5.97 -6.10 6.56
N ALA A 115 6.50 -7.33 6.50
CA ALA A 115 7.08 -7.98 7.67
C ALA A 115 8.33 -7.27 8.24
N ASP A 116 9.03 -6.47 7.42
CA ASP A 116 10.36 -5.90 7.78
C ASP A 116 10.39 -4.36 7.83
N GLU A 117 9.38 -3.70 7.26
CA GLU A 117 9.36 -2.25 7.08
C GLU A 117 7.95 -1.69 6.81
N VAL A 118 7.72 -0.45 7.23
CA VAL A 118 6.58 0.38 6.84
C VAL A 118 7.05 1.44 5.84
N LEU A 119 6.27 1.65 4.79
CA LEU A 119 6.54 2.60 3.71
C LEU A 119 5.38 3.60 3.62
N LEU A 120 5.61 4.85 4.05
CA LEU A 120 4.60 5.91 4.09
C LEU A 120 4.81 6.92 2.96
N LEU A 121 3.70 7.39 2.38
CA LEU A 121 3.70 8.56 1.50
C LEU A 121 3.52 9.86 2.29
N ASN A 122 3.77 10.99 1.60
CA ASN A 122 3.56 12.35 2.10
C ASN A 122 4.45 12.73 3.31
N SER A 123 5.77 12.71 3.11
CA SER A 123 6.79 13.00 4.15
C SER A 123 6.76 14.42 4.74
N LEU A 124 5.90 15.31 4.24
CA LEU A 124 5.73 16.69 4.72
C LEU A 124 4.49 16.85 5.63
N ASP A 125 3.72 15.78 5.83
CA ASP A 125 2.49 15.77 6.61
C ASP A 125 2.80 15.58 8.09
N SER A 126 2.26 16.44 8.95
CA SER A 126 2.44 16.36 10.40
C SER A 126 1.88 15.05 10.99
N TYR A 127 0.79 14.52 10.44
CA TYR A 127 0.19 13.26 10.93
C TYR A 127 1.07 12.06 10.56
N VAL A 128 1.68 12.07 9.37
CA VAL A 128 2.64 11.04 8.94
C VAL A 128 3.91 11.09 9.79
N LEU A 129 4.41 12.28 10.12
CA LEU A 129 5.57 12.43 11.02
C LEU A 129 5.24 11.98 12.46
N GLN A 130 4.05 12.28 12.97
CA GLN A 130 3.58 11.79 14.28
C GLN A 130 3.50 10.25 14.30
N TYR A 131 2.92 9.64 13.27
CA TYR A 131 2.90 8.18 13.11
C TYR A 131 4.31 7.58 13.15
N VAL A 132 5.26 8.18 12.41
CA VAL A 132 6.65 7.70 12.37
C VAL A 132 7.29 7.77 13.76
N VAL A 133 7.19 8.91 14.45
CA VAL A 133 7.75 9.08 15.81
C VAL A 133 7.14 8.07 16.79
N GLU A 134 5.82 7.87 16.75
CA GLU A 134 5.13 6.95 17.65
C GLU A 134 5.48 5.47 17.36
N LEU A 135 5.57 5.08 16.08
CA LEU A 135 6.04 3.75 15.69
C LEU A 135 7.49 3.53 16.14
N GLN A 136 8.39 4.49 15.92
CA GLN A 136 9.77 4.42 16.41
C GLN A 136 9.83 4.27 17.93
N ARG A 137 9.04 5.07 18.67
CA ARG A 137 8.93 5.01 20.13
C ARG A 137 8.47 3.63 20.61
N ARG A 138 7.48 3.01 19.95
CA ARG A 138 7.04 1.64 20.30
C ARG A 138 8.13 0.63 19.98
N LEU A 139 8.71 0.66 18.78
CA LEU A 139 9.75 -0.30 18.36
C LEU A 139 10.99 -0.27 19.27
N GLN A 140 11.37 0.92 19.75
CA GLN A 140 12.50 1.13 20.67
C GLN A 140 12.13 0.97 22.15
N ALA A 141 10.84 0.93 22.51
CA ALA A 141 10.45 0.63 23.88
C ALA A 141 10.94 -0.80 24.22
N PRO A 142 11.79 -0.96 25.25
CA PRO A 142 12.26 -2.28 25.63
C PRO A 142 11.07 -3.09 26.16
N GLY A 143 10.54 -3.97 25.31
CA GLY A 143 9.67 -5.05 25.77
C GLY A 143 10.41 -5.81 26.87
N VAL A 144 9.68 -6.24 27.90
CA VAL A 144 10.23 -6.87 29.12
C VAL A 144 10.73 -8.30 28.81
N GLY A 145 11.76 -8.39 27.98
CA GLY A 145 12.32 -9.62 27.40
C GLY A 145 13.73 -9.96 27.88
N GLU A 146 14.44 -9.03 28.51
CA GLU A 146 15.76 -9.29 29.13
C GLU A 146 15.67 -9.89 30.54
N VAL A 147 14.47 -10.09 31.09
CA VAL A 147 14.27 -10.58 32.47
C VAL A 147 14.37 -12.11 32.61
N TRP A 148 14.40 -12.87 31.50
CA TRP A 148 14.48 -14.35 31.52
C TRP A 148 15.79 -14.94 30.96
N GLN A 149 16.85 -14.14 30.87
CA GLN A 149 18.21 -14.63 30.54
C GLN A 149 19.20 -14.44 31.71
N SER A 150 18.76 -14.80 32.92
CA SER A 150 19.65 -15.19 34.01
C SER A 150 18.91 -16.01 35.06
N GLU A 151 19.16 -17.32 35.10
CA GLU A 151 19.77 -17.95 36.27
C GLU A 151 20.37 -19.31 35.90
N GLY A 152 21.32 -19.78 36.72
CA GLY A 152 22.27 -20.84 36.37
C GLY A 152 21.76 -22.28 36.48
N PRO A 153 22.66 -23.26 36.29
CA PRO A 153 22.29 -24.68 36.33
C PRO A 153 22.23 -25.19 37.78
N GLU A 154 21.18 -25.93 38.15
CA GLU A 154 21.25 -27.12 39.04
C GLU A 154 19.95 -27.97 39.02
N LEU A 155 20.11 -29.20 38.53
CA LEU A 155 19.54 -30.47 39.03
C LEU A 155 18.15 -30.50 39.74
N ASN A 156 17.19 -31.09 39.01
CA ASN A 156 16.40 -32.26 39.44
C ASN A 156 15.13 -32.07 40.31
N ARG A 157 13.97 -31.82 39.64
CA ARG A 157 12.65 -32.26 40.14
C ARG A 157 11.77 -32.96 39.09
N ARG A 158 11.89 -34.29 39.08
CA ARG A 158 10.81 -35.31 38.94
C ARG A 158 9.67 -35.10 37.91
N ARG A 159 9.78 -35.86 36.81
CA ARG A 159 8.78 -36.80 36.26
C ARG A 159 7.30 -36.56 36.65
N GLY A 160 6.48 -36.15 35.66
CA GLY A 160 5.02 -36.33 35.66
C GLY A 160 4.27 -35.12 35.11
N SER A 161 3.29 -35.34 34.23
CA SER A 161 2.43 -34.33 33.59
C SER A 161 3.14 -33.31 32.68
N ARG A 162 3.14 -33.58 31.36
CA ARG A 162 3.31 -32.51 30.36
C ARG A 162 1.94 -31.86 30.15
N ASN A 163 1.68 -30.79 30.89
CA ASN A 163 0.44 -30.03 30.79
C ASN A 163 0.32 -29.46 29.36
N PHE A 164 -0.81 -29.72 28.70
CA PHE A 164 -1.08 -29.30 27.32
C PHE A 164 -1.70 -27.90 27.24
N ASP A 165 -1.39 -27.05 28.22
CA ASP A 165 -2.25 -25.92 28.62
C ASP A 165 -1.43 -24.66 28.97
N ASN A 166 -0.41 -24.36 28.15
CA ASN A 166 0.46 -23.19 28.35
C ASN A 166 0.84 -22.50 27.02
N MET A 167 -0.03 -22.60 26.00
CA MET A 167 0.17 -21.96 24.68
C MET A 167 -0.70 -20.72 24.46
N TYR A 168 -1.62 -20.40 25.39
CA TYR A 168 -2.57 -19.29 25.29
C TYR A 168 -2.68 -18.43 26.56
N GLY A 169 -1.76 -18.60 27.52
CA GLY A 169 -1.69 -17.81 28.74
C GLY A 169 -0.49 -16.85 28.74
N ASN A 170 -0.74 -15.55 28.89
CA ASN A 170 0.25 -14.47 28.96
C ASN A 170 1.08 -14.21 27.69
N THR A 171 0.43 -13.97 26.55
CA THR A 171 0.93 -12.89 25.67
C THR A 171 0.63 -11.56 26.37
N SER A 172 1.65 -10.87 26.88
CA SER A 172 1.44 -9.46 27.21
C SER A 172 1.12 -8.70 25.91
N PRO A 173 0.32 -7.61 25.95
CA PRO A 173 0.02 -6.82 24.75
C PRO A 173 1.27 -6.32 24.01
N ASP A 174 2.41 -6.28 24.71
CA ASP A 174 3.70 -5.78 24.23
C ASP A 174 4.38 -6.67 23.16
N TYR A 175 3.90 -7.90 22.91
CA TYR A 175 4.52 -8.87 22.00
C TYR A 175 3.68 -9.17 20.73
N LEU A 176 3.33 -8.11 20.00
CA LEU A 176 2.76 -8.21 18.65
C LEU A 176 3.86 -8.31 17.57
N PRO A 177 3.67 -9.09 16.48
CA PRO A 177 4.51 -9.02 15.29
C PRO A 177 4.58 -7.61 14.69
N PHE A 178 5.68 -7.29 13.99
CA PHE A 178 5.96 -5.95 13.48
C PHE A 178 4.80 -5.35 12.67
N GLU A 179 4.19 -6.16 11.79
CA GLU A 179 3.10 -5.75 10.93
C GLU A 179 1.85 -5.31 11.73
N PHE A 180 1.57 -5.96 12.85
CA PHE A 180 0.44 -5.61 13.71
C PHE A 180 0.74 -4.40 14.61
N ARG A 181 1.99 -4.22 15.05
CA ARG A 181 2.43 -2.98 15.74
C ARG A 181 2.33 -1.76 14.83
N ALA A 182 2.72 -1.92 13.57
CA ALA A 182 2.58 -0.88 12.55
C ALA A 182 1.11 -0.55 12.23
N LEU A 183 0.24 -1.56 12.20
CA LEU A 183 -1.20 -1.40 11.96
C LEU A 183 -1.91 -0.76 13.16
N GLU A 184 -1.56 -1.14 14.39
CA GLU A 184 -2.07 -0.55 15.63
C GLU A 184 -1.84 0.97 15.67
N VAL A 185 -0.61 1.43 15.42
CA VAL A 185 -0.29 2.87 15.37
C VAL A 185 -1.05 3.58 14.24
N ALA A 186 -1.40 2.88 13.15
CA ALA A 186 -2.14 3.47 12.03
C ALA A 186 -3.62 3.67 12.37
N LEU A 187 -4.21 2.67 13.03
CA LEU A 187 -5.57 2.72 13.56
C LEU A 187 -5.69 3.79 14.65
N GLU A 188 -4.75 3.85 15.59
CA GLU A 188 -4.72 4.85 16.66
C GLU A 188 -4.60 6.27 16.10
N ALA A 189 -3.71 6.51 15.12
CA ALA A 189 -3.60 7.80 14.46
C ALA A 189 -4.89 8.19 13.70
N ALA A 190 -5.56 7.23 13.05
CA ALA A 190 -6.81 7.47 12.34
C ALA A 190 -7.98 7.80 13.31
N CYS A 191 -8.10 7.07 14.42
CA CYS A 191 -9.08 7.36 15.48
C CYS A 191 -8.83 8.74 16.10
N THR A 192 -7.58 9.03 16.50
CA THR A 192 -7.17 10.31 17.08
C THR A 192 -7.51 11.50 16.16
N PHE A 193 -7.34 11.33 14.84
CA PHE A 193 -7.70 12.33 13.86
C PHE A 193 -9.22 12.49 13.66
N LEU A 194 -9.99 11.41 13.73
CA LEU A 194 -11.45 11.48 13.65
C LEU A 194 -12.06 12.13 14.90
N ASP A 195 -11.51 11.83 16.08
CA ASP A 195 -11.91 12.42 17.36
C ASP A 195 -11.57 13.92 17.43
N SER A 196 -10.39 14.33 16.97
CA SER A 196 -10.06 15.77 16.90
C SER A 196 -11.00 16.53 15.97
N GLN A 197 -11.35 15.94 14.82
CA GLN A 197 -12.33 16.52 13.90
C GLN A 197 -13.76 16.56 14.46
N ALA A 198 -14.11 15.66 15.37
CA ALA A 198 -15.38 15.68 16.10
C ALA A 198 -15.40 16.81 17.14
N ALA A 199 -14.33 16.93 17.95
CA ALA A 199 -14.17 17.97 18.96
C ALA A 199 -14.16 19.39 18.35
N GLU A 200 -13.45 19.59 17.23
CA GLU A 200 -13.50 20.86 16.48
C GLU A 200 -14.93 21.23 16.05
N LEU A 201 -15.68 20.24 15.55
CA LEU A 201 -17.05 20.46 15.10
C LEU A 201 -18.00 20.76 16.27
N GLU A 202 -17.80 20.11 17.41
CA GLU A 202 -18.54 20.37 18.65
C GLU A 202 -18.30 21.79 19.17
N ILE A 203 -17.04 22.25 19.20
CA ILE A 203 -16.66 23.61 19.59
C ILE A 203 -17.31 24.66 18.68
N GLU A 204 -17.39 24.40 17.37
CA GLU A 204 -18.13 25.27 16.43
C GLU A 204 -19.66 25.18 16.59
N ALA A 205 -20.20 24.03 17.01
CA ALA A 205 -21.63 23.76 16.99
C ALA A 205 -22.41 24.58 18.02
N TYR A 206 -21.99 24.60 19.28
CA TYR A 206 -22.75 25.25 20.34
C TYR A 206 -22.96 26.76 20.10
N PRO A 207 -21.93 27.58 19.77
CA PRO A 207 -22.13 29.00 19.48
C PRO A 207 -23.06 29.27 18.29
N LEU A 208 -23.03 28.41 17.26
CA LEU A 208 -23.88 28.54 16.07
C LEU A 208 -25.35 28.20 16.37
N LEU A 209 -25.60 27.23 17.26
CA LEU A 209 -26.94 26.86 17.69
C LEU A 209 -27.54 27.92 18.63
N ASP A 210 -26.73 28.53 19.50
CA ASP A 210 -27.14 29.65 20.35
C ASP A 210 -27.46 30.90 19.51
N GLU A 211 -26.61 31.24 18.52
CA GLU A 211 -26.85 32.35 17.59
C GLU A 211 -28.13 32.14 16.77
N LEU A 212 -28.40 30.92 16.32
CA LEU A 212 -29.64 30.57 15.61
C LEU A 212 -30.88 30.66 16.52
N THR A 213 -30.77 30.21 17.77
CA THR A 213 -31.85 30.25 18.76
C THR A 213 -32.19 31.69 19.17
N SER A 214 -31.18 32.55 19.30
CA SER A 214 -31.34 33.99 19.53
C SER A 214 -31.92 34.71 18.31
N LYS A 215 -31.48 34.35 17.09
CA LYS A 215 -31.91 35.00 15.85
C LYS A 215 -32.01 34.03 14.68
N ILE A 216 -33.24 33.66 14.33
CA ILE A 216 -33.55 32.95 13.09
C ILE A 216 -33.28 33.90 11.91
N SER A 217 -32.30 33.54 11.07
CA SER A 217 -31.96 34.27 9.85
C SER A 217 -31.46 33.32 8.77
N THR A 218 -31.56 33.73 7.50
CA THR A 218 -31.06 32.94 6.36
C THR A 218 -29.57 32.66 6.45
N LEU A 219 -28.78 33.59 7.00
CA LEU A 219 -27.35 33.42 7.26
C LEU A 219 -27.09 32.32 8.30
N ASN A 220 -27.80 32.34 9.42
CA ASN A 220 -27.60 31.38 10.52
C ASN A 220 -28.07 29.98 10.13
N LEU A 221 -29.19 29.88 9.40
CA LEU A 221 -29.66 28.62 8.83
C LEU A 221 -28.65 28.02 7.82
N GLU A 222 -28.01 28.85 6.99
CA GLU A 222 -26.97 28.40 6.06
C GLU A 222 -25.66 27.99 6.78
N ARG A 223 -25.26 28.70 7.85
CA ARG A 223 -24.15 28.28 8.74
C ARG A 223 -24.41 26.90 9.35
N VAL A 224 -25.59 26.71 9.98
CA VAL A 224 -25.99 25.43 10.59
C VAL A 224 -26.16 24.32 9.54
N ARG A 225 -26.61 24.64 8.32
CA ARG A 225 -26.65 23.68 7.20
C ARG A 225 -25.25 23.20 6.79
N ARG A 226 -24.26 24.10 6.75
CA ARG A 226 -22.85 23.75 6.45
C ARG A 226 -22.24 22.90 7.56
N LEU A 227 -22.46 23.29 8.82
CA LEU A 227 -22.05 22.51 10.00
C LEU A 227 -22.67 21.09 9.95
N LYS A 228 -23.98 20.97 9.73
CA LYS A 228 -24.66 19.67 9.54
C LYS A 228 -24.07 18.86 8.40
N SER A 229 -23.68 19.51 7.29
CA SER A 229 -23.06 18.84 6.15
C SER A 229 -21.67 18.30 6.48
N ARG A 230 -20.87 19.05 7.25
CA ARG A 230 -19.58 18.58 7.81
C ARG A 230 -19.79 17.41 8.78
N LEU A 231 -20.76 17.51 9.68
CA LEU A 231 -21.08 16.44 10.64
C LEU A 231 -21.46 15.14 9.92
N VAL A 232 -22.39 15.20 8.96
CA VAL A 232 -22.79 14.03 8.16
C VAL A 232 -21.62 13.44 7.37
N ALA A 233 -20.69 14.27 6.88
CA ALA A 233 -19.48 13.78 6.22
C ALA A 233 -18.51 13.09 7.21
N LEU A 234 -18.34 13.62 8.41
CA LEU A 234 -17.53 13.01 9.47
C LEU A 234 -18.15 11.69 9.96
N THR A 235 -19.45 11.64 10.24
CA THR A 235 -20.16 10.41 10.64
C THR A 235 -19.98 9.30 9.59
N ARG A 236 -20.05 9.63 8.30
CA ARG A 236 -19.81 8.67 7.21
C ARG A 236 -18.37 8.16 7.16
N ARG A 237 -17.39 9.00 7.49
CA ARG A 237 -15.97 8.62 7.57
C ARG A 237 -15.69 7.69 8.75
N VAL A 238 -16.19 8.03 9.94
CA VAL A 238 -16.13 7.17 11.13
C VAL A 238 -16.80 5.83 10.86
N GLN A 239 -18.02 5.84 10.30
CA GLN A 239 -18.72 4.60 9.94
C GLN A 239 -17.90 3.79 8.93
N LYS A 240 -17.28 4.41 7.92
CA LYS A 240 -16.47 3.67 6.95
C LYS A 240 -15.22 3.02 7.55
N VAL A 241 -14.56 3.69 8.50
CA VAL A 241 -13.43 3.08 9.24
C VAL A 241 -13.90 1.90 10.08
N ARG A 242 -15.04 2.04 10.78
CA ARG A 242 -15.66 0.93 11.51
C ARG A 242 -16.00 -0.23 10.58
N ASP A 243 -16.70 0.03 9.47
CA ASP A 243 -17.17 -1.00 8.53
C ASP A 243 -16.01 -1.84 7.96
N GLU A 244 -14.86 -1.21 7.65
CA GLU A 244 -13.67 -1.94 7.17
C GLU A 244 -13.05 -2.82 8.27
N ILE A 245 -13.05 -2.36 9.53
CA ILE A 245 -12.54 -3.16 10.66
C ILE A 245 -13.49 -4.33 10.96
N GLU A 246 -14.80 -4.09 10.97
CA GLU A 246 -15.84 -5.09 11.20
C GLU A 246 -15.78 -6.17 10.09
N GLN A 247 -15.74 -5.77 8.82
CA GLN A 247 -15.61 -6.70 7.69
C GLN A 247 -14.30 -7.51 7.74
N LEU A 248 -13.17 -6.89 8.10
CA LEU A 248 -11.87 -7.57 8.20
C LEU A 248 -11.80 -8.54 9.40
N MET A 249 -12.59 -8.29 10.45
CA MET A 249 -12.70 -9.18 11.61
C MET A 249 -13.67 -10.35 11.38
N ASP A 250 -14.64 -10.18 10.48
CA ASP A 250 -15.63 -11.22 10.13
C ASP A 250 -15.11 -12.28 9.14
N ASP A 251 -14.00 -12.02 8.42
CA ASP A 251 -13.39 -12.95 7.45
C ASP A 251 -11.98 -13.42 7.89
N ASP A 252 -11.91 -14.65 8.41
CA ASP A 252 -10.66 -15.32 8.80
C ASP A 252 -9.63 -15.39 7.67
N GLY A 253 -10.06 -15.40 6.41
CA GLY A 253 -9.19 -15.45 5.23
C GLY A 253 -8.49 -14.11 4.98
N ASP A 254 -9.24 -13.01 4.96
CA ASP A 254 -8.67 -11.66 4.87
C ASP A 254 -7.80 -11.33 6.09
N MET A 255 -8.14 -11.84 7.29
CA MET A 255 -7.30 -11.73 8.47
C MET A 255 -6.01 -12.56 8.36
N ALA A 256 -6.09 -13.80 7.85
CA ALA A 256 -4.92 -14.66 7.62
C ALA A 256 -3.93 -14.07 6.61
N GLU A 257 -4.41 -13.32 5.62
CA GLU A 257 -3.56 -12.58 4.68
C GLU A 257 -2.64 -11.54 5.37
N MET A 258 -2.98 -11.08 6.57
CA MET A 258 -2.19 -10.08 7.32
C MET A 258 -1.01 -10.66 8.12
N TYR A 259 -0.87 -11.98 8.27
CA TYR A 259 0.20 -12.60 9.08
C TYR A 259 1.55 -12.66 8.32
N LEU A 260 2.09 -11.49 7.97
CA LEU A 260 3.24 -11.34 7.07
C LEU A 260 4.53 -11.97 7.60
N THR A 261 4.82 -11.84 8.90
CA THR A 261 6.00 -12.44 9.54
C THR A 261 5.98 -13.96 9.43
N GLU A 262 4.81 -14.58 9.59
CA GLU A 262 4.64 -16.02 9.46
C GLU A 262 4.72 -16.48 7.99
N LYS A 263 4.08 -15.75 7.06
CA LYS A 263 4.20 -16.00 5.61
C LYS A 263 5.65 -15.95 5.15
N LYS A 264 6.41 -14.92 5.56
CA LYS A 264 7.84 -14.79 5.29
C LYS A 264 8.63 -16.00 5.80
N ARG A 265 8.45 -16.40 7.06
CA ARG A 265 9.13 -17.56 7.67
C ARG A 265 8.87 -18.87 6.92
N ARG A 266 7.65 -19.07 6.41
CA ARG A 266 7.28 -20.24 5.57
C ARG A 266 7.93 -20.20 4.18
N MET A 267 8.01 -19.03 3.57
CA MET A 267 8.69 -18.83 2.28
C MET A 267 10.20 -19.05 2.38
N GLU A 268 10.83 -18.60 3.46
CA GLU A 268 12.27 -18.82 3.72
C GLU A 268 12.58 -20.29 4.00
N SER A 269 11.80 -20.96 4.87
CA SER A 269 12.03 -22.37 5.22
C SER A 269 11.83 -23.33 4.05
N SER A 270 10.86 -23.09 3.17
CA SER A 270 10.67 -23.89 1.94
C SER A 270 11.83 -23.75 0.96
N PHE A 271 12.39 -22.55 0.80
CA PHE A 271 13.56 -22.31 -0.05
C PHE A 271 14.82 -23.07 0.40
N TYR A 272 15.07 -23.19 1.71
CA TYR A 272 16.15 -24.02 2.26
C TYR A 272 15.82 -25.53 2.25
N GLY A 273 14.53 -25.90 2.33
CA GLY A 273 14.06 -27.28 2.24
C GLY A 273 14.33 -27.92 0.86
N GLU A 274 14.12 -27.18 -0.23
CA GLU A 274 14.41 -27.69 -1.57
C GLU A 274 15.91 -27.84 -1.86
N GLN A 275 16.75 -26.90 -1.38
CA GLN A 275 18.20 -27.03 -1.51
C GLN A 275 18.77 -28.24 -0.76
N SER A 276 18.21 -28.58 0.39
CA SER A 276 18.61 -29.78 1.15
C SER A 276 18.09 -31.09 0.55
N LEU A 277 17.02 -31.07 -0.26
CA LEU A 277 16.58 -32.23 -1.04
C LEU A 277 17.44 -32.47 -2.30
N MET A 278 18.00 -31.40 -2.88
CA MET A 278 18.88 -31.51 -4.06
C MET A 278 20.30 -32.02 -3.73
N GLY A 279 20.68 -32.03 -2.45
CA GLY A 279 22.00 -32.47 -1.95
C GLY A 279 22.19 -33.99 -1.79
N TYR A 280 21.13 -34.80 -1.89
CA TYR A 280 21.20 -36.26 -1.71
C TYR A 280 20.93 -37.04 -3.02
N ARG A 281 21.65 -36.71 -4.09
CA ARG A 281 21.99 -37.74 -5.08
C ARG A 281 23.16 -38.55 -4.55
N SER A 282 22.86 -39.67 -3.91
CA SER A 282 23.85 -40.66 -3.48
C SER A 282 24.65 -41.17 -4.69
N ASN A 283 25.85 -40.61 -4.87
CA ASN A 283 26.92 -41.29 -5.58
C ASN A 283 27.55 -42.26 -4.58
N ASP A 284 27.23 -43.56 -4.71
CA ASP A 284 28.14 -44.70 -4.54
C ASP A 284 27.34 -46.01 -4.37
N GLY A 285 27.80 -47.11 -4.97
CA GLY A 285 27.39 -48.47 -4.58
C GLY A 285 26.65 -49.36 -5.59
N ALA A 286 26.64 -49.04 -6.90
CA ALA A 286 26.13 -49.98 -7.90
C ALA A 286 27.14 -51.10 -8.21
N TRP A 287 27.15 -52.17 -7.40
CA TRP A 287 27.78 -53.44 -7.79
C TRP A 287 26.81 -54.27 -8.63
N SER A 288 27.00 -54.27 -9.95
CA SER A 288 26.46 -55.32 -10.83
C SER A 288 27.38 -55.50 -12.03
N VAL A 289 28.05 -56.65 -12.05
CA VAL A 289 28.96 -57.08 -13.11
C VAL A 289 28.15 -57.57 -14.31
N SER A 290 28.40 -57.05 -15.51
CA SER A 290 28.17 -57.75 -16.79
C SER A 290 28.91 -57.12 -17.97
N ALA A 291 29.36 -57.99 -18.87
CA ALA A 291 30.36 -57.83 -19.94
C ALA A 291 30.24 -56.66 -20.95
N PRO A 292 31.34 -56.30 -21.66
CA PRO A 292 31.36 -55.30 -22.72
C PRO A 292 31.09 -55.90 -24.12
N VAL A 293 30.49 -55.10 -25.01
CA VAL A 293 30.59 -55.28 -26.47
C VAL A 293 30.49 -53.93 -27.17
N SER A 294 31.49 -53.60 -27.99
CA SER A 294 31.53 -52.39 -28.80
C SER A 294 30.70 -52.53 -30.09
N PRO A 295 30.24 -51.42 -30.68
CA PRO A 295 30.13 -51.31 -32.13
C PRO A 295 31.20 -50.36 -32.70
N VAL A 296 31.69 -50.71 -33.89
CA VAL A 296 32.81 -50.05 -34.58
C VAL A 296 32.34 -48.88 -35.46
N SER A 297 33.25 -47.96 -35.76
CA SER A 297 33.04 -46.78 -36.61
C SER A 297 32.56 -47.10 -38.03
N SER A 298 31.73 -46.23 -38.60
CA SER A 298 31.36 -46.25 -40.02
C SER A 298 32.27 -45.32 -40.86
N PRO A 299 32.64 -45.72 -42.08
CA PRO A 299 32.99 -44.79 -43.15
C PRO A 299 32.08 -44.93 -44.38
N LEU A 300 32.09 -43.88 -45.21
CA LEU A 300 31.31 -43.72 -46.44
C LEU A 300 31.83 -44.61 -47.58
N THR A 301 30.98 -45.00 -48.54
CA THR A 301 31.05 -44.59 -49.97
C THR A 301 30.00 -45.31 -50.87
N ALA A 302 29.84 -44.80 -52.10
CA ALA A 302 28.80 -45.15 -53.07
C ALA A 302 28.99 -46.51 -53.79
N GLY A 303 27.92 -47.05 -54.37
CA GLY A 303 27.98 -48.23 -55.24
C GLY A 303 26.64 -48.58 -55.91
N SER A 304 26.50 -48.24 -57.19
CA SER A 304 25.34 -48.48 -58.07
C SER A 304 25.07 -49.97 -58.38
N LEU A 305 23.98 -50.24 -59.13
CA LEU A 305 23.63 -51.49 -59.86
C LEU A 305 22.92 -52.60 -59.04
N ARG A 306 21.99 -53.43 -59.57
CA ARG A 306 21.04 -53.38 -60.73
C ARG A 306 20.17 -54.67 -60.68
N ASN A 307 19.03 -54.66 -61.39
CA ASN A 307 18.21 -55.83 -61.78
C ASN A 307 17.47 -56.56 -60.63
N ALA A 308 16.31 -57.21 -60.85
CA ALA A 308 15.49 -57.38 -62.06
C ALA A 308 13.99 -57.19 -61.73
#